data_AF-R7G7I2-F1
#
_entry.id   AF-R7G7I2-F1
#
_cell.length_a   1.000
_cell.length_b   1.000
_cell.length_c   1.000
_cell.angle_alpha   90.00
_cell.angle_beta   90.00
_cell.angle_gamma   90.00
#
_symmetry.space_group_name_H-M   'P 1'
#
loop_
_entity.id
_entity.type
_entity.pdbx_description
1 polymer ?
#
loop_
_entity_poly.entity_id
_entity_poly.type
_entity_poly.pdbx_seq_one_letter_code
_entity_poly.pdbx_strand_id
1 'polypeptide(L)'
;MKINYKSILITVLLLIVLGVVFFVETGMFISGPQRKYEDDIRKIEITIMKNYRGIKNIQRHVFYYTVYVGENDKNIVWFNELGEDIVTRKLKTKDFEKVERTVEERYHAKHIEVSLGYGYDNPVYVVECDKGLILLDYDTLKEVYYLKDGDV
;
A
#
# COMPACT_ATOMS: atom_id res chain seq x y z
N MET A 1 -52.74 -30.38 -8.03
CA MET A 1 -51.27 -30.28 -8.27
C MET A 1 -50.58 -31.32 -7.39
N LYS A 2 -49.90 -32.34 -7.95
CA LYS A 2 -49.22 -33.36 -7.15
C LYS A 2 -47.83 -32.85 -6.77
N ILE A 3 -47.60 -32.61 -5.48
CA ILE A 3 -46.30 -32.18 -4.97
C ILE A 3 -45.31 -33.34 -5.12
N ASN A 4 -44.20 -33.11 -5.82
CA ASN A 4 -43.13 -34.11 -5.97
C ASN A 4 -42.15 -34.03 -4.79
N TYR A 5 -42.48 -34.74 -3.72
CA TYR A 5 -41.71 -34.76 -2.47
C TYR A 5 -40.25 -35.19 -2.65
N LYS A 6 -39.93 -36.06 -3.63
CA LYS A 6 -38.54 -36.46 -3.92
C LYS A 6 -37.74 -35.29 -4.48
N SER A 7 -38.33 -34.52 -5.39
CA SER A 7 -37.68 -33.33 -5.95
C SER A 7 -37.44 -32.28 -4.88
N ILE A 8 -38.41 -32.04 -3.99
CA ILE A 8 -38.28 -31.08 -2.89
C ILE A 8 -37.15 -31.49 -1.95
N LEU A 9 -37.09 -32.78 -1.58
CA LEU A 9 -36.05 -33.29 -0.68
C LEU A 9 -34.65 -33.16 -1.29
N ILE A 10 -34.49 -33.44 -2.59
CA ILE A 10 -33.23 -33.23 -3.31
C ILE A 10 -32.87 -31.74 -3.35
N THR A 11 -33.82 -30.85 -3.63
CA THR A 11 -33.57 -29.41 -3.64
C THR A 11 -33.13 -28.89 -2.26
N VAL A 12 -33.80 -29.32 -1.18
CA VAL A 12 -33.41 -28.94 0.18
C VAL A 12 -32.01 -29.46 0.52
N LEU A 13 -31.70 -30.71 0.14
CA LEU A 13 -30.36 -31.27 0.34
C LEU A 13 -29.29 -30.47 -0.41
N LEU A 14 -29.54 -30.12 -1.67
CA LEU A 14 -28.62 -29.31 -2.47
C LEU A 14 -28.43 -27.91 -1.87
N LEU A 15 -29.48 -27.29 -1.34
CA LEU A 15 -29.37 -26.00 -0.64
C LEU A 15 -28.54 -26.09 0.63
N ILE A 16 -28.65 -27.19 1.39
CA ILE A 16 -27.81 -27.41 2.58
C ILE A 16 -26.35 -27.59 2.17
N VAL A 17 -26.08 -28.42 1.16
CA VAL A 17 -24.71 -28.62 0.65
C VAL A 17 -24.12 -27.31 0.15
N LEU A 18 -24.89 -26.54 -0.62
CA LEU A 18 -24.48 -25.22 -1.10
C LEU A 18 -24.17 -24.27 0.07
N GLY A 19 -25.01 -24.25 1.10
CA GLY A 19 -24.78 -23.46 2.32
C GLY A 19 -23.49 -23.85 3.04
N VAL A 20 -23.17 -25.14 3.12
CA VAL A 20 -21.91 -25.63 3.70
C VAL A 20 -20.71 -25.20 2.88
N VAL A 21 -20.78 -25.29 1.54
CA VAL A 21 -19.71 -24.83 0.65
C VAL A 21 -19.46 -23.33 0.84
N PHE A 22 -20.51 -22.51 0.83
CA PHE A 22 -20.38 -21.07 1.09
C PHE A 22 -19.78 -20.76 2.47
N PHE A 23 -20.17 -21.49 3.51
CA PHE A 23 -19.61 -21.31 4.85
C PHE A 23 -18.11 -21.63 4.91
N VAL A 24 -17.70 -22.72 4.26
CA VAL A 24 -16.29 -23.14 4.22
C VAL A 24 -15.44 -22.16 3.41
N GLU A 25 -15.93 -21.72 2.26
CA GLU A 25 -15.23 -20.73 1.42
C GLU A 25 -15.07 -19.40 2.15
N THR A 26 -16.15 -18.83 2.70
CA THR A 26 -16.08 -17.57 3.45
C THR A 26 -15.14 -17.67 4.65
N GLY A 27 -15.18 -18.78 5.38
CA GLY A 27 -14.26 -19.03 6.49
C GLY A 27 -12.80 -19.08 6.05
N MET A 28 -12.46 -19.80 4.99
CA MET A 28 -11.07 -19.98 4.55
C MET A 28 -10.50 -18.76 3.82
N PHE A 29 -11.29 -18.13 2.94
CA PHE A 29 -10.81 -17.01 2.12
C PHE A 29 -10.67 -15.71 2.91
N ILE A 30 -11.55 -15.45 3.89
CA ILE A 30 -11.49 -14.22 4.69
C ILE A 30 -10.47 -14.38 5.83
N SER A 31 -10.49 -15.50 6.55
CA SER A 31 -9.64 -15.67 7.75
C SER A 31 -8.21 -16.15 7.44
N GLY A 32 -7.97 -16.77 6.28
CA GLY A 32 -6.66 -17.35 5.94
C GLY A 32 -5.53 -16.31 5.88
N PRO A 33 -5.63 -15.27 5.03
CA PRO A 33 -4.59 -14.25 4.91
C PRO A 33 -4.35 -13.48 6.22
N GLN A 34 -5.42 -13.14 6.93
CA GLN A 34 -5.33 -12.41 8.20
C GLN A 34 -4.69 -13.27 9.30
N ARG A 35 -5.03 -14.55 9.41
CA ARG A 35 -4.39 -15.47 10.38
C ARG A 35 -2.91 -15.65 10.11
N LYS A 36 -2.51 -15.80 8.85
CA LYS A 36 -1.09 -15.87 8.47
C LYS A 36 -0.35 -14.58 8.86
N TYR A 37 -0.96 -13.43 8.60
CA TYR A 37 -0.40 -12.13 8.98
C TYR A 37 -0.22 -11.99 10.50
N GLU A 38 -1.22 -12.39 11.29
CA GLU A 38 -1.13 -12.41 12.76
C GLU A 38 -0.06 -13.37 13.28
N ASP A 39 0.08 -14.55 12.66
CA ASP A 39 1.12 -15.54 13.02
C ASP A 39 2.53 -15.00 12.76
N ASP A 40 2.73 -14.29 11.65
CA ASP A 40 4.02 -13.70 11.32
C ASP A 40 4.39 -12.55 12.29
N ILE A 41 3.42 -11.72 12.69
CA ILE A 41 3.61 -10.71 13.74
C ILE A 41 4.01 -11.39 15.06
N ARG A 42 3.33 -12.47 15.45
CA ARG A 42 3.61 -13.19 16.70
C ARG A 42 5.01 -13.79 16.72
N LYS A 43 5.50 -14.33 15.59
CA LYS A 43 6.87 -14.84 15.48
C LYS A 43 7.90 -13.75 15.75
N ILE A 44 7.65 -12.53 15.28
CA ILE A 44 8.52 -11.37 15.51
C ILE A 44 8.54 -11.02 17.00
N GLU A 45 7.37 -10.91 17.65
CA GLU A 45 7.28 -10.62 19.08
C GLU A 45 7.99 -11.67 19.95
N ILE A 46 7.81 -12.95 19.63
CA ILE A 46 8.50 -14.07 20.31
C ILE A 46 10.02 -13.95 20.15
N THR A 47 10.49 -13.61 18.95
CA THR A 47 11.92 -13.43 18.67
C THR A 47 12.49 -12.27 19.50
N ILE A 48 11.77 -11.15 19.59
CA ILE A 48 12.14 -10.00 20.42
C ILE A 48 12.22 -10.41 21.90
N MET A 49 11.22 -11.12 22.42
CA MET A 49 11.20 -11.59 23.81
C MET A 49 12.34 -12.57 24.13
N LYS A 50 12.70 -13.44 23.17
CA LYS A 50 13.81 -14.40 23.32
C LYS A 50 15.16 -13.68 23.38
N ASN A 51 15.34 -12.67 22.54
CA ASN A 51 16.61 -11.97 22.40
C ASN A 51 16.84 -10.90 23.48
N TYR A 52 15.77 -10.36 24.08
CA TYR A 52 15.83 -9.29 25.08
C TYR A 52 15.15 -9.68 26.39
N ARG A 53 15.96 -10.15 27.36
CA ARG A 53 15.47 -10.62 28.66
C ARG A 53 14.85 -9.47 29.45
N GLY A 54 13.59 -9.61 29.84
CA GLY A 54 12.87 -8.63 30.67
C GLY A 54 12.17 -7.51 29.86
N ILE A 55 12.16 -7.59 28.53
CA ILE A 55 11.38 -6.68 27.69
C ILE A 55 9.88 -6.82 28.03
N LYS A 56 9.22 -5.67 28.19
CA LYS A 56 7.79 -5.52 28.47
C LYS A 56 7.24 -4.43 27.56
N ASN A 57 5.92 -4.42 27.33
CA ASN A 57 5.22 -3.37 26.57
C ASN A 57 5.71 -3.23 25.11
N ILE A 58 5.83 -4.33 24.37
CA ILE A 58 6.13 -4.29 22.93
C ILE A 58 4.93 -3.65 22.22
N GLN A 59 5.17 -2.58 21.47
CA GLN A 59 4.16 -1.90 20.66
C GLN A 59 4.58 -1.93 19.20
N ARG A 60 3.64 -2.28 18.33
CA ARG A 60 3.83 -2.28 16.88
C ARG A 60 3.08 -1.09 16.29
N HIS A 61 3.79 -0.20 15.59
CA HIS A 61 3.22 0.89 14.82
C HIS A 61 3.34 0.59 13.33
N VAL A 62 2.26 0.78 12.59
CA VAL A 62 2.25 0.66 11.13
C VAL A 62 1.62 1.92 10.57
N PHE A 63 2.34 2.58 9.67
CA PHE A 63 1.87 3.83 9.06
C PHE A 63 1.57 3.55 7.58
N TYR A 64 0.31 3.26 7.27
CA TYR A 64 -0.21 3.31 5.91
C TYR A 64 -0.80 4.70 5.72
N TYR A 65 -0.15 5.55 4.92
CA TYR A 65 -0.74 6.81 4.50
C TYR A 65 -1.25 6.64 3.08
N THR A 66 -2.58 6.53 2.92
CA THR A 66 -3.20 6.63 1.60
C THR A 66 -3.30 8.10 1.26
N VAL A 67 -2.48 8.52 0.29
CA VAL A 67 -2.50 9.88 -0.25
C VAL A 67 -2.90 9.82 -1.71
N TYR A 68 -3.88 10.65 -2.08
CA TYR A 68 -4.28 10.85 -3.46
C TYR A 68 -3.66 12.12 -4.00
N VAL A 69 -3.24 12.12 -5.27
CA VAL A 69 -2.75 13.31 -5.95
C VAL A 69 -3.69 13.63 -7.10
N GLY A 70 -4.19 14.86 -7.13
CA GLY A 70 -5.06 15.35 -8.20
C GLY A 70 -4.53 16.65 -8.78
N GLU A 71 -4.75 16.86 -10.08
CA GLU A 71 -4.39 18.09 -10.78
C GLU A 71 -5.65 18.73 -11.38
N ASN A 72 -5.68 20.06 -11.37
CA ASN A 72 -6.57 20.86 -12.19
C ASN A 72 -5.75 21.92 -12.94
N ASP A 73 -6.40 22.79 -13.72
CA ASP A 73 -5.74 23.79 -14.57
C ASP A 73 -4.77 24.74 -13.83
N LYS A 74 -4.87 24.85 -12.51
CA LYS A 74 -4.09 25.80 -11.71
C LYS A 74 -3.22 25.14 -10.66
N ASN A 75 -3.64 24.01 -10.12
CA ASN A 75 -3.12 23.46 -8.87
C ASN A 75 -2.91 21.95 -8.94
N ILE A 76 -1.99 21.51 -8.10
CA ILE A 76 -1.80 20.11 -7.70
C ILE A 76 -2.20 20.05 -6.23
N VAL A 77 -3.03 19.07 -5.89
CA VAL A 77 -3.55 18.90 -4.54
C VAL A 77 -3.28 17.47 -4.10
N TRP A 78 -2.73 17.33 -2.91
CA TRP A 78 -2.58 16.05 -2.22
C TRP A 78 -3.71 15.93 -1.20
N PHE A 79 -4.42 14.81 -1.21
CA PHE A 79 -5.56 14.54 -0.35
C PHE A 79 -5.28 13.38 0.59
N ASN A 80 -5.83 13.44 1.80
CA ASN A 80 -5.85 12.30 2.71
C ASN A 80 -6.89 11.26 2.27
N GLU A 81 -6.99 10.16 3.02
CA GLU A 81 -7.94 9.08 2.76
C GLU A 81 -9.43 9.49 2.85
N LEU A 82 -9.72 10.64 3.46
CA LEU A 82 -11.06 11.21 3.56
C LEU A 82 -11.38 12.16 2.38
N GLY A 83 -10.42 12.41 1.49
CA GLY A 83 -10.55 13.35 0.38
C GLY A 83 -10.35 14.82 0.77
N GLU A 84 -9.82 15.10 1.96
CA GLU A 84 -9.50 16.45 2.42
C GLU A 84 -8.11 16.85 1.93
N ASP A 85 -7.92 18.12 1.58
CA ASP A 85 -6.65 18.63 1.10
C ASP A 85 -5.61 18.71 2.24
N ILE A 86 -4.53 17.95 2.08
CA ILE A 86 -3.36 18.01 2.96
C ILE A 86 -2.52 19.23 2.58
N VAL A 87 -2.26 19.38 1.28
CA VAL A 87 -1.38 20.43 0.76
C VAL A 87 -1.65 20.70 -0.72
N THR A 88 -1.53 21.97 -1.10
CA THR A 88 -1.68 22.44 -2.48
C THR A 88 -0.40 23.10 -2.99
N ARG A 89 -0.09 22.87 -4.27
CA ARG A 89 0.95 23.59 -5.04
C ARG A 89 0.35 24.11 -6.33
N LYS A 90 0.98 25.13 -6.92
CA LYS A 90 0.55 25.64 -8.23
C LYS A 90 1.05 24.69 -9.31
N LEU A 91 0.23 24.30 -10.27
CA LEU A 91 0.62 23.38 -11.35
C LEU A 91 1.89 23.86 -12.09
N LYS A 92 2.05 25.18 -12.24
CA LYS A 92 3.23 25.80 -12.86
C LYS A 92 4.56 25.57 -12.14
N THR A 93 4.56 25.06 -10.90
CA THR A 93 5.80 24.72 -10.17
C THR A 93 6.24 23.29 -10.42
N LYS A 94 5.42 22.47 -11.10
CA LYS A 94 5.78 21.11 -11.48
C LYS A 94 6.83 21.16 -12.58
N ASP A 95 7.93 20.44 -12.37
CA ASP A 95 9.06 20.47 -13.28
C ASP A 95 9.70 19.08 -13.36
N PHE A 96 9.05 18.18 -14.11
CA PHE A 96 9.55 16.82 -14.31
C PHE A 96 10.87 16.80 -15.08
N GLU A 97 11.06 17.68 -16.07
CA GLU A 97 12.31 17.77 -16.83
C GLU A 97 13.51 18.10 -15.93
N LYS A 98 13.35 19.05 -15.01
CA LYS A 98 14.41 19.37 -14.03
C LYS A 98 14.69 18.21 -13.10
N VAL A 99 13.66 17.45 -12.71
CA VAL A 99 13.80 16.26 -11.86
C VAL A 99 14.59 15.18 -12.61
N GLU A 100 14.20 14.86 -13.85
CA GLU A 100 14.89 13.90 -14.71
C GLU A 100 16.37 14.25 -14.84
N ARG A 101 16.68 15.49 -15.26
CA ARG A 101 18.08 15.94 -15.38
C ARG A 101 18.85 15.83 -14.07
N THR A 102 18.22 16.23 -12.94
CA THR A 102 18.85 16.14 -11.62
C THR A 102 19.19 14.69 -11.27
N VAL A 103 18.31 13.75 -11.64
CA VAL A 103 18.49 12.33 -11.35
C VAL A 103 19.55 11.70 -12.26
N GLU A 104 19.55 12.04 -13.55
CA GLU A 104 20.60 11.63 -14.50
C GLU A 104 21.99 12.12 -14.04
N GLU A 105 22.10 13.38 -13.64
CA GLU A 105 23.38 13.98 -13.22
C GLU A 105 23.86 13.43 -11.87
N ARG A 106 22.97 13.31 -10.88
CA ARG A 106 23.33 12.96 -9.49
C ARG A 106 23.52 11.46 -9.29
N TYR A 107 22.69 10.63 -9.93
CA TYR A 107 22.67 9.18 -9.71
C TYR A 107 23.16 8.39 -10.93
N HIS A 108 23.45 9.05 -12.06
CA HIS A 108 23.82 8.40 -13.32
C HIS A 108 22.79 7.33 -13.73
N ALA A 109 21.51 7.64 -13.48
CA ALA A 109 20.38 6.76 -13.78
C ALA A 109 19.91 6.89 -15.23
N LYS A 110 19.19 5.88 -15.69
CA LYS A 110 18.54 5.76 -17.01
C LYS A 110 17.14 5.17 -16.82
N HIS A 111 16.32 5.23 -17.87
CA HIS A 111 14.94 4.73 -17.85
C HIS A 111 14.12 5.39 -16.73
N ILE A 112 14.20 6.72 -16.66
CA ILE A 112 13.62 7.51 -15.58
C ILE A 112 12.14 7.76 -15.86
N GLU A 113 11.29 7.36 -14.93
CA GLU A 113 9.88 7.69 -14.89
C GLU A 113 9.60 8.54 -13.65
N VAL A 114 9.04 9.73 -13.85
CA VAL A 114 8.75 10.67 -12.77
C VAL A 114 7.24 10.79 -12.55
N SER A 115 6.82 10.64 -11.31
CA SER A 115 5.44 10.88 -10.88
C SER A 115 5.40 11.70 -9.58
N LEU A 116 4.20 11.99 -9.09
CA LEU A 116 3.98 12.73 -7.85
C LEU A 116 3.52 11.79 -6.75
N GLY A 117 4.05 11.96 -5.55
CA GLY A 117 3.69 11.18 -4.37
C GLY A 117 3.82 11.98 -3.09
N TYR A 118 3.85 11.28 -1.96
CA TYR A 118 3.93 11.90 -0.64
C TYR A 118 4.95 11.15 0.24
N GLY A 119 6.03 11.82 0.61
CA GLY A 119 7.18 11.26 1.34
C GLY A 119 7.02 11.41 2.85
N TYR A 120 6.01 10.76 3.42
CA TYR A 120 5.60 10.82 4.83
C TYR A 120 5.05 12.18 5.29
N ASP A 121 5.84 13.25 5.20
CA ASP A 121 5.49 14.56 5.77
C ASP A 121 5.30 15.64 4.70
N ASN A 122 5.72 15.38 3.46
CA ASN A 122 5.79 16.37 2.39
C ASN A 122 5.53 15.79 0.99
N PRO A 123 5.02 16.61 0.04
CA PRO A 123 4.98 16.26 -1.38
C PRO A 123 6.36 15.88 -1.92
N VAL A 124 6.40 14.83 -2.73
CA VAL A 124 7.64 14.38 -3.37
C VAL A 124 7.43 14.11 -4.86
N TYR A 125 8.51 14.23 -5.62
CA TYR A 125 8.65 13.52 -6.88
C TYR A 125 9.05 12.08 -6.58
N VAL A 126 8.30 11.14 -7.14
CA VAL A 126 8.59 9.71 -7.10
C VAL A 126 9.30 9.39 -8.40
N VAL A 127 10.51 8.88 -8.31
CA VAL A 127 11.35 8.59 -9.47
C VAL A 127 11.67 7.10 -9.49
N GLU A 128 11.16 6.42 -10.49
CA GLU A 128 11.48 5.01 -10.78
C GLU A 128 12.51 4.98 -11.91
N CYS A 129 13.61 4.26 -11.72
CA CYS A 129 14.69 4.20 -12.69
C CYS A 129 15.50 2.89 -12.57
N ASP A 130 16.50 2.71 -13.44
CA ASP A 130 17.44 1.57 -13.41
C ASP A 130 18.29 1.49 -12.12
N LYS A 131 18.24 2.52 -11.26
CA LYS A 131 18.90 2.55 -9.95
C LYS A 131 17.97 2.20 -8.79
N GLY A 132 16.67 2.01 -9.04
CA GLY A 132 15.64 1.76 -8.03
C GLY A 132 14.65 2.92 -7.90
N LEU A 133 14.13 3.11 -6.68
CA LEU A 133 13.11 4.11 -6.34
C LEU A 133 13.73 5.27 -5.54
N ILE A 134 13.64 6.49 -6.07
CA ILE A 134 14.14 7.70 -5.42
C ILE A 134 12.95 8.63 -5.13
N LEU A 135 12.83 9.10 -3.89
CA LEU A 135 11.89 10.15 -3.51
C LEU A 135 12.64 11.47 -3.31
N LEU A 136 12.28 12.49 -4.08
CA LEU A 136 12.85 13.83 -3.97
C LEU A 136 11.80 14.81 -3.46
N ASP A 137 12.14 15.62 -2.46
CA ASP A 137 11.29 16.69 -1.97
C ASP A 137 10.85 17.61 -3.12
N TYR A 138 9.55 17.88 -3.22
CA TYR A 138 8.98 18.61 -4.35
C TYR A 138 9.55 20.02 -4.51
N ASP A 139 9.78 20.72 -3.39
CA ASP A 139 10.18 22.13 -3.40
C ASP A 139 11.72 22.29 -3.55
N THR A 140 12.50 21.37 -2.99
CA THR A 140 13.97 21.51 -2.87
C THR A 140 14.78 20.49 -3.67
N LEU A 141 14.17 19.42 -4.18
CA LEU A 141 14.83 18.29 -4.84
C LEU A 141 15.90 17.61 -3.97
N LYS A 142 15.79 17.75 -2.64
CA LYS A 142 16.57 16.97 -1.69
C LYS A 142 16.06 15.54 -1.65
N GLU A 143 16.98 14.59 -1.53
CA GLU A 143 16.62 13.19 -1.33
C GLU A 143 15.90 13.03 0.00
N VAL A 144 14.67 12.52 -0.05
CA VAL A 144 13.86 12.15 1.11
C VAL A 144 14.04 10.66 1.40
N TYR A 145 14.15 9.85 0.34
CA TYR A 145 14.33 8.42 0.44
C TYR A 145 14.97 7.88 -0.83
N TYR A 146 15.76 6.81 -0.70
CA TYR A 146 16.31 6.07 -1.83
C TYR A 146 16.36 4.58 -1.51
N LEU A 147 15.63 3.79 -2.29
CA LEU A 147 15.67 2.32 -2.29
C LEU A 147 16.39 1.86 -3.55
N LYS A 148 17.54 1.19 -3.39
CA LYS A 148 18.29 0.68 -4.54
C LYS A 148 17.64 -0.57 -5.09
N ASP A 149 17.75 -0.74 -6.39
CA ASP A 149 17.36 -1.99 -7.04
C ASP A 149 18.21 -3.15 -6.48
N GLY A 150 17.55 -4.19 -5.97
CA GLY A 150 18.18 -5.33 -5.28
C GLY A 150 18.26 -5.26 -3.75
N ASP A 151 17.76 -4.19 -3.09
CA ASP A 151 17.71 -4.08 -1.63
C ASP A 151 16.45 -4.74 -0.98
N VAL A 152 15.78 -5.67 -1.70
CA VAL A 152 14.64 -6.47 -1.20
C VAL A 152 14.93 -7.97 -1.25
#